data_AF-A0A1Q8QJ49-F1
#
_entry.id   AF-A0A1Q8QJ49-F1
#
_cell.length_a   1.000
_cell.length_b   1.000
_cell.length_c   1.000
_cell.angle_alpha   90.00
_cell.angle_beta   90.00
_cell.angle_gamma   90.00
#
_symmetry.space_group_name_H-M   'P 1'
#
loop_
_entity.id
_entity.type
_entity.pdbx_description
1 polymer ?
#
loop_
_entity_poly.entity_id
_entity_poly.type
_entity_poly.pdbx_seq_one_letter_code
_entity_poly.pdbx_strand_id
1 'polypeptide(L)'
;MPIRQTQEGAMPKPFFTLLAGLLAIAGLSFPVLAQDTFRTNRRPAASTYGPPPEAQPGLSAAPASRQPAPAGPEPTAPGPDSPEVRRQVSDARVLSAATTCFYGPHIDQGQAKRLCRYQARGRLLDNAAAQLGADPAVARTKVAPPDLRAFADSLLTVSVADEEVRPTPDGLAVRLTLRAEIEPGTLEQRLAAFAGNPELRAAALAETAVRDRQAGEARMAAVPFGADREFRAREMEHDMREDAAFAERRLMPGMSITQVKELLGNPATVKQAVLGPESYLCASYGRIWVVFRDGVVSCLRSRLDYVRRYDTDCHCAGNYSTILKND
;
A
#
# COMPACT_ATOMS: atom_id res chain seq x y z
N MET A 1 -15.75 -49.45 -62.18
CA MET A 1 -16.58 -48.58 -63.04
C MET A 1 -18.04 -48.92 -62.74
N PRO A 2 -19.02 -47.99 -62.58
CA PRO A 2 -19.03 -46.54 -62.78
C PRO A 2 -19.55 -45.69 -61.57
N ILE A 3 -19.22 -44.39 -61.63
CA ILE A 3 -20.01 -43.14 -61.39
C ILE A 3 -20.90 -43.00 -60.13
N ARG A 4 -20.58 -42.00 -59.28
CA ARG A 4 -21.53 -41.07 -58.61
C ARG A 4 -20.79 -39.80 -58.19
N GLN A 5 -20.88 -38.75 -59.02
CA GLN A 5 -21.59 -37.49 -58.77
C GLN A 5 -21.16 -36.73 -57.50
N THR A 6 -20.29 -35.74 -57.73
CA THR A 6 -19.98 -34.60 -56.87
C THR A 6 -21.16 -33.63 -56.81
N GLN A 7 -21.58 -33.25 -55.61
CA GLN A 7 -22.56 -32.21 -55.36
C GLN A 7 -21.82 -30.95 -54.88
N GLU A 8 -21.81 -29.91 -55.72
CA GLU A 8 -21.41 -28.55 -55.37
C GLU A 8 -22.50 -27.90 -54.52
N GLY A 9 -22.10 -27.27 -53.41
CA GLY A 9 -22.98 -26.59 -52.47
C GLY A 9 -22.37 -25.29 -51.95
N ALA A 10 -22.56 -24.24 -52.74
CA ALA A 10 -22.68 -22.81 -52.40
C ALA A 10 -21.94 -22.25 -51.16
N MET A 11 -20.93 -21.42 -51.41
CA MET A 11 -20.41 -20.41 -50.47
C MET A 11 -21.31 -19.15 -50.45
N PRO A 12 -21.60 -18.56 -49.28
CA PRO A 12 -22.22 -17.25 -49.19
C PRO A 12 -21.19 -16.12 -49.36
N LYS A 13 -21.54 -15.13 -50.20
CA LYS A 13 -20.80 -13.87 -50.40
C LYS A 13 -20.99 -12.95 -49.19
N PRO A 14 -19.94 -12.29 -48.67
CA PRO A 14 -20.12 -11.16 -47.78
C PRO A 14 -20.34 -9.86 -48.57
N PHE A 15 -21.44 -9.19 -48.23
CA PHE A 15 -21.75 -7.81 -48.57
C PHE A 15 -20.68 -6.87 -47.97
N PHE A 16 -19.88 -6.23 -48.80
CA PHE A 16 -19.10 -5.04 -48.42
C PHE A 16 -19.90 -3.80 -48.81
N THR A 17 -20.45 -3.13 -47.80
CA THR A 17 -21.14 -1.85 -47.97
C THR A 17 -20.21 -0.74 -47.46
N LEU A 18 -19.97 0.21 -48.37
CA LEU A 18 -19.51 1.59 -48.21
C LEU A 18 -19.54 2.20 -46.79
N LEU A 19 -18.42 2.80 -46.38
CA LEU A 19 -18.42 4.13 -45.76
C LEU A 19 -17.08 4.83 -46.01
N ALA A 20 -17.10 5.74 -46.98
CA ALA A 20 -16.09 6.75 -47.20
C ALA A 20 -16.35 7.92 -46.23
N GLY A 21 -15.42 8.19 -45.34
CA GLY A 21 -15.43 9.35 -44.46
C GLY A 21 -14.19 10.20 -44.73
N LEU A 22 -14.41 11.36 -45.34
CA LEU A 22 -13.42 12.41 -45.62
C LEU A 22 -12.66 12.81 -44.34
N LEU A 23 -11.32 12.73 -44.37
CA LEU A 23 -10.45 13.45 -43.45
C LEU A 23 -9.93 14.71 -44.15
N ALA A 24 -10.55 15.85 -43.85
CA ALA A 24 -10.04 17.16 -44.21
C ALA A 24 -8.96 17.56 -43.18
N ILE A 25 -7.71 17.63 -43.62
CA ILE A 25 -6.58 18.15 -42.85
C ILE A 25 -6.61 19.68 -42.99
N ALA A 26 -7.18 20.36 -41.99
CA ALA A 26 -7.03 21.79 -41.83
C ALA A 26 -5.80 22.07 -40.97
N GLY A 27 -4.81 22.74 -41.59
CA GLY A 27 -3.63 23.22 -40.91
C GLY A 27 -3.97 24.30 -39.89
N LEU A 28 -3.31 24.23 -38.74
CA LEU A 28 -3.15 25.37 -37.84
C LEU A 28 -1.66 25.52 -37.52
N SER A 29 -1.16 26.63 -38.02
CA SER A 29 0.14 27.23 -37.81
C SER A 29 0.36 27.47 -36.31
N PHE A 30 1.42 26.88 -35.75
CA PHE A 30 1.93 27.31 -34.45
C PHE A 30 2.88 28.50 -34.65
N PRO A 31 2.63 29.66 -34.03
CA PRO A 31 3.59 30.75 -34.02
C PRO A 31 4.76 30.38 -33.10
N VAL A 32 5.96 30.45 -33.70
CA VAL A 32 7.24 30.58 -33.02
C VAL A 32 7.19 31.82 -32.14
N LEU A 33 7.23 31.64 -30.82
CA LEU A 33 7.48 32.70 -29.86
C LEU A 33 8.83 32.47 -29.19
N ALA A 34 9.76 33.32 -29.63
CA ALA A 34 10.77 34.02 -28.86
C ALA A 34 11.45 33.25 -27.72
N GLN A 35 12.69 32.85 -28.02
CA GLN A 35 13.77 32.79 -27.05
C GLN A 35 13.88 34.16 -26.35
N ASP A 36 13.54 34.21 -25.07
CA ASP A 36 13.91 35.36 -24.24
C ASP A 36 14.96 34.94 -23.21
N THR A 37 16.11 35.56 -23.39
CA THR A 37 17.34 35.41 -22.64
C THR A 37 17.15 35.95 -21.22
N PHE A 38 16.89 35.10 -20.23
CA PHE A 38 17.07 35.50 -18.83
C PHE A 38 18.51 35.27 -18.37
N ARG A 39 19.26 36.33 -18.69
CA ARG A 39 20.43 36.88 -18.02
C ARG A 39 20.63 36.36 -16.59
N THR A 40 21.78 35.74 -16.41
CA THR A 40 22.50 35.54 -15.15
C THR A 40 22.49 36.79 -14.29
N ASN A 41 21.89 36.72 -13.09
CA ASN A 41 22.17 37.66 -12.01
C ASN A 41 22.69 36.88 -10.79
N ARG A 42 24.00 36.60 -10.86
CA ARG A 42 24.82 36.15 -9.74
C ARG A 42 24.89 37.30 -8.73
N ARG A 43 24.23 37.19 -7.59
CA ARG A 43 24.59 37.94 -6.38
C ARG A 43 25.19 36.96 -5.37
N PRO A 44 26.38 37.24 -4.81
CA PRO A 44 27.02 36.38 -3.83
C PRO A 44 26.25 36.41 -2.50
N ALA A 45 26.17 35.25 -1.87
CA ALA A 45 25.77 35.10 -0.49
C ALA A 45 26.79 35.82 0.40
N ALA A 46 26.35 36.83 1.14
CA ALA A 46 27.09 37.36 2.27
C ALA A 46 26.93 36.36 3.42
N SER A 47 28.04 35.72 3.76
CA SER A 47 28.24 34.99 5.01
C SER A 47 28.22 36.00 6.16
N THR A 48 27.28 35.85 7.09
CA THR A 48 27.34 36.52 8.40
C THR A 48 27.16 35.44 9.47
N TYR A 49 28.23 34.67 9.68
CA TYR A 49 28.44 34.02 10.97
C TYR A 49 28.70 35.12 11.99
N GLY A 50 27.71 35.39 12.83
CA GLY A 50 27.96 36.09 14.10
C GLY A 50 28.73 35.16 15.04
N PRO A 51 29.61 35.70 15.90
CA PRO A 51 30.32 34.90 16.89
C PRO A 51 29.35 34.29 17.91
N PRO A 52 29.66 33.09 18.46
CA PRO A 52 28.84 32.46 19.49
C PRO A 52 28.84 33.33 20.76
N PRO A 53 27.73 33.39 21.52
CA PRO A 53 27.69 34.11 22.77
C PRO A 53 28.66 33.49 23.79
N GLU A 54 29.47 34.36 24.40
CA GLU A 54 30.41 34.06 25.48
C GLU A 54 29.69 33.45 26.69
N ALA A 55 30.29 32.40 27.25
CA ALA A 55 29.89 31.82 28.52
C ALA A 55 30.22 32.79 29.67
N GLN A 56 29.20 33.21 30.43
CA GLN A 56 29.42 33.92 31.68
C GLN A 56 29.90 32.96 32.78
N PRO A 57 30.95 33.31 33.54
CA PRO A 57 31.45 32.52 34.65
C PRO A 57 30.80 32.90 36.00
N GLY A 58 30.42 31.86 36.75
CA GLY A 58 30.39 31.88 38.21
C GLY A 58 29.07 32.26 38.85
N LEU A 59 28.51 31.33 39.64
CA LEU A 59 28.52 31.46 41.10
C LEU A 59 28.16 30.11 41.74
N SER A 60 29.16 29.58 42.43
CA SER A 60 29.09 28.51 43.42
C SER A 60 28.08 28.84 44.51
N ALA A 61 27.21 27.89 44.85
CA ALA A 61 26.72 27.68 46.21
C ALA A 61 26.14 26.27 46.33
N ALA A 62 26.95 25.34 46.84
CA ALA A 62 26.40 24.20 47.57
C ALA A 62 25.71 24.71 48.83
N PRO A 63 24.68 24.01 49.34
CA PRO A 63 24.90 23.45 50.66
C PRO A 63 24.29 22.07 50.92
N ALA A 64 25.00 21.38 51.81
CA ALA A 64 24.51 20.53 52.88
C ALA A 64 23.90 19.15 52.53
N SER A 65 24.78 18.16 52.66
CA SER A 65 24.49 16.79 53.10
C SER A 65 23.46 16.77 54.24
N ARG A 66 22.30 16.13 54.01
CA ARG A 66 21.39 15.73 55.10
C ARG A 66 21.77 14.33 55.58
N GLN A 67 22.15 14.25 56.84
CA GLN A 67 22.21 13.00 57.61
C GLN A 67 20.80 12.38 57.77
N PRO A 68 20.72 11.05 57.95
CA PRO A 68 19.46 10.31 58.03
C PRO A 68 18.89 10.28 59.46
N ALA A 69 17.56 10.29 59.58
CA ALA A 69 16.83 10.00 60.81
C ALA A 69 15.43 9.46 60.46
N PRO A 70 14.71 8.82 61.40
CA PRO A 70 14.78 7.41 61.78
C PRO A 70 13.60 6.59 61.22
N ALA A 71 13.72 5.27 61.33
CA ALA A 71 12.73 4.28 60.90
C ALA A 71 11.33 4.51 61.47
N GLY A 72 10.36 4.73 60.57
CA GLY A 72 8.92 4.54 60.77
C GLY A 72 8.47 3.22 60.13
N PRO A 73 7.29 2.70 60.52
CA PRO A 73 6.96 1.27 60.42
C PRO A 73 6.86 0.77 58.98
N GLU A 74 7.31 -0.47 58.79
CA GLU A 74 7.28 -1.23 57.54
C GLU A 74 5.93 -1.12 56.81
N PRO A 75 5.92 -0.79 55.50
CA PRO A 75 4.76 -1.05 54.68
C PRO A 75 4.65 -2.57 54.49
N THR A 76 3.64 -3.13 55.16
CA THR A 76 3.11 -4.48 54.99
C THR A 76 3.16 -4.89 53.51
N ALA A 77 3.83 -6.01 53.23
CA ALA A 77 3.86 -6.61 51.90
C ALA A 77 2.41 -6.85 51.41
N PRO A 78 2.04 -6.39 50.20
CA PRO A 78 0.75 -6.73 49.63
C PRO A 78 0.73 -8.24 49.32
N GLY A 79 -0.25 -8.94 49.88
CA GLY A 79 -0.52 -10.34 49.61
C GLY A 79 -0.85 -10.60 48.13
N PRO A 80 -0.84 -11.87 47.69
CA PRO A 80 -0.90 -12.26 46.28
C PRO A 80 -2.26 -12.04 45.58
N ASP A 81 -3.18 -11.28 46.16
CA ASP A 81 -4.56 -11.10 45.66
C ASP A 81 -4.91 -9.63 45.34
N SER A 82 -4.00 -8.88 44.72
CA SER A 82 -4.31 -7.55 44.17
C SER A 82 -4.85 -7.65 42.73
N PRO A 83 -6.11 -7.24 42.44
CA PRO A 83 -6.70 -7.27 41.10
C PRO A 83 -6.27 -6.05 40.24
N GLU A 84 -5.00 -5.64 40.32
CA GLU A 84 -4.52 -4.37 39.76
C GLU A 84 -3.42 -4.57 38.69
N VAL A 85 -3.72 -5.28 37.61
CA VAL A 85 -3.12 -4.98 36.28
C VAL A 85 -4.13 -5.30 35.18
N ARG A 86 -5.36 -4.77 35.24
CA ARG A 86 -6.14 -4.61 34.00
C ARG A 86 -5.56 -3.41 33.26
N ARG A 87 -4.81 -3.69 32.18
CA ARG A 87 -4.40 -2.70 31.17
C ARG A 87 -5.61 -1.78 30.91
N GLN A 88 -5.56 -0.54 31.37
CA GLN A 88 -6.56 0.45 30.99
C GLN A 88 -6.40 0.68 29.49
N VAL A 89 -7.31 0.11 28.70
CA VAL A 89 -7.39 0.36 27.27
C VAL A 89 -7.96 1.77 27.14
N SER A 90 -7.15 2.71 26.68
CA SER A 90 -7.61 4.07 26.41
C SER A 90 -8.72 4.02 25.34
N ASP A 91 -9.83 4.72 25.59
CA ASP A 91 -10.94 4.86 24.63
C ASP A 91 -10.59 5.75 23.42
N ALA A 92 -9.36 6.28 23.38
CA ALA A 92 -8.86 7.06 22.26
C ALA A 92 -8.87 6.23 20.97
N ARG A 93 -9.50 6.75 19.92
CA ARG A 93 -9.43 6.12 18.60
C ARG A 93 -8.03 6.36 18.03
N VAL A 94 -7.24 5.29 17.93
CA VAL A 94 -5.88 5.33 17.40
C VAL A 94 -5.90 4.95 15.92
N LEU A 95 -5.30 5.79 15.10
CA LEU A 95 -5.05 5.57 13.68
C LEU A 95 -3.55 5.43 13.44
N SER A 96 -3.17 4.64 12.45
CA SER A 96 -1.78 4.60 12.01
C SER A 96 -1.68 4.50 10.49
N ALA A 97 -0.58 5.02 9.95
CA ALA A 97 -0.23 4.87 8.56
C ALA A 97 1.28 4.68 8.43
N ALA A 98 1.67 3.55 7.83
CA ALA A 98 3.04 3.28 7.43
C ALA A 98 3.21 3.60 5.95
N THR A 99 4.29 4.31 5.63
CA THR A 99 4.70 4.64 4.27
C THR A 99 6.21 4.46 4.14
N THR A 100 6.63 3.90 3.01
CA THR A 100 8.03 3.87 2.60
C THR A 100 8.19 4.80 1.42
N CYS A 101 9.07 5.79 1.54
CA CYS A 101 9.35 6.81 0.53
C CYS A 101 10.79 6.67 0.03
N PHE A 102 11.01 6.90 -1.25
CA PHE A 102 12.34 6.85 -1.85
C PHE A 102 12.69 8.17 -2.54
N TYR A 103 13.90 8.65 -2.30
CA TYR A 103 14.40 9.91 -2.84
C TYR A 103 15.76 9.71 -3.48
N GLY A 104 16.00 10.39 -4.61
CA GLY A 104 17.25 10.29 -5.35
C GLY A 104 18.44 10.91 -4.61
N PRO A 105 19.66 10.75 -5.15
CA PRO A 105 20.91 11.10 -4.45
C PRO A 105 21.09 12.61 -4.22
N HIS A 106 20.27 13.45 -4.86
CA HIS A 106 20.28 14.90 -4.73
C HIS A 106 19.43 15.42 -3.54
N ILE A 107 18.67 14.53 -2.89
CA ILE A 107 17.85 14.87 -1.73
C ILE A 107 18.59 14.45 -0.46
N ASP A 108 18.84 15.40 0.44
CA ASP A 108 19.46 15.10 1.73
C ASP A 108 18.50 14.36 2.68
N GLN A 109 19.05 13.76 3.73
CA GLN A 109 18.28 12.99 4.71
C GLN A 109 17.17 13.81 5.40
N GLY A 110 17.43 15.07 5.75
CA GLY A 110 16.45 15.93 6.41
C GLY A 110 15.28 16.27 5.48
N GLN A 111 15.59 16.57 4.21
CA GLN A 111 14.58 16.77 3.19
C GLN A 111 13.78 15.49 2.91
N ALA A 112 14.44 14.34 2.77
CA ALA A 112 13.80 13.04 2.57
C ALA A 112 12.80 12.71 3.68
N LYS A 113 13.21 12.89 4.95
CA LYS A 113 12.33 12.69 6.12
C LYS A 113 11.12 13.63 6.10
N ARG A 114 11.34 14.91 5.81
CA ARG A 114 10.27 15.92 5.74
C ARG A 114 9.25 15.60 4.66
N LEU A 115 9.71 15.29 3.46
CA LEU A 115 8.85 14.91 2.34
C LEU A 115 8.09 13.61 2.66
N CYS A 116 8.75 12.62 3.26
CA CYS A 116 8.08 11.37 3.62
C CYS A 116 7.01 11.58 4.69
N ARG A 117 7.24 12.48 5.66
CA ARG A 117 6.20 12.90 6.62
C ARG A 117 4.99 13.51 5.94
N TYR A 118 5.16 14.35 4.92
CA TYR A 118 4.02 14.91 4.19
C TYR A 118 3.21 13.83 3.46
N GLN A 119 3.88 12.86 2.83
CA GLN A 119 3.19 11.73 2.21
C GLN A 119 2.46 10.85 3.23
N ALA A 120 3.14 10.46 4.31
CA ALA A 120 2.57 9.62 5.36
C ALA A 120 1.39 10.32 6.05
N ARG A 121 1.47 11.64 6.29
CA ARG A 121 0.36 12.42 6.85
C ARG A 121 -0.82 12.48 5.90
N GLY A 122 -0.58 12.67 4.60
CA GLY A 122 -1.65 12.63 3.59
C GLY A 122 -2.41 11.30 3.60
N ARG A 123 -1.68 10.17 3.66
CA ARG A 123 -2.27 8.82 3.75
C ARG A 123 -3.01 8.59 5.07
N LEU A 124 -2.44 9.06 6.19
CA LEU A 124 -3.10 9.01 7.49
C LEU A 124 -4.42 9.78 7.48
N LEU A 125 -4.44 10.94 6.82
CA LEU A 125 -5.63 11.76 6.68
C LEU A 125 -6.68 11.11 5.77
N ASP A 126 -6.27 10.46 4.67
CA ASP A 126 -7.16 9.66 3.83
C ASP A 126 -7.85 8.56 4.65
N ASN A 127 -7.07 7.81 5.44
CA ASN A 127 -7.58 6.77 6.33
C ASN A 127 -8.53 7.34 7.40
N ALA A 128 -8.16 8.47 8.01
CA ALA A 128 -8.98 9.13 9.02
C ALA A 128 -10.32 9.60 8.45
N ALA A 129 -10.30 10.24 7.28
CA ALA A 129 -11.51 10.72 6.62
C ALA A 129 -12.43 9.56 6.20
N ALA A 130 -11.86 8.46 5.68
CA ALA A 130 -12.62 7.26 5.35
C ALA A 130 -13.28 6.63 6.60
N GLN A 131 -12.53 6.49 7.69
CA GLN A 131 -13.06 5.92 8.93
C GLN A 131 -14.10 6.82 9.60
N LEU A 132 -13.88 8.13 9.62
CA LEU A 132 -14.86 9.09 10.14
C LEU A 132 -16.10 9.17 9.26
N GLY A 133 -15.97 9.08 7.93
CA GLY A 133 -17.11 9.06 7.01
C GLY A 133 -18.03 7.86 7.20
N ALA A 134 -17.50 6.74 7.70
CA ALA A 134 -18.27 5.55 8.05
C ALA A 134 -18.92 5.64 9.44
N ASP A 135 -18.57 6.64 10.26
CA ASP A 135 -19.16 6.82 11.59
C ASP A 135 -20.63 7.27 11.45
N PRO A 136 -21.61 6.62 12.12
CA PRO A 136 -23.02 6.96 11.99
C PRO A 136 -23.36 8.41 12.36
N ALA A 137 -22.61 9.04 13.27
CA ALA A 137 -22.82 10.44 13.60
C ALA A 137 -22.46 11.37 12.43
N VAL A 138 -21.37 11.06 11.74
CA VAL A 138 -20.86 11.85 10.60
C VAL A 138 -21.64 11.54 9.32
N ALA A 139 -22.00 10.28 9.08
CA ALA A 139 -22.79 9.90 7.91
C ALA A 139 -24.16 10.59 7.87
N ARG A 140 -24.79 10.82 9.04
CA ARG A 140 -26.08 11.51 9.17
C ARG A 140 -26.03 12.99 8.77
N THR A 141 -24.89 13.66 8.94
CA THR A 141 -24.76 15.09 8.64
C THR A 141 -24.47 15.38 7.16
N LYS A 142 -24.21 14.35 6.34
CA LYS A 142 -23.98 14.46 4.89
C LYS A 142 -22.93 15.51 4.52
N VAL A 143 -21.86 15.58 5.30
CA VAL A 143 -20.74 16.51 5.09
C VAL A 143 -20.07 16.21 3.74
N ALA A 144 -19.76 17.26 2.97
CA ALA A 144 -19.09 17.10 1.69
C ALA A 144 -17.67 16.50 1.88
N PRO A 145 -17.15 15.72 0.92
CA PRO A 145 -15.84 15.07 1.09
C PRO A 145 -14.67 16.01 1.46
N PRO A 146 -14.54 17.22 0.87
CA PRO A 146 -13.49 18.16 1.27
C PRO A 146 -13.65 18.66 2.71
N ASP A 147 -14.88 18.91 3.14
CA ASP A 147 -15.19 19.35 4.51
C ASP A 147 -14.92 18.24 5.52
N LEU A 148 -15.25 16.98 5.17
CA LEU A 148 -14.99 15.82 6.00
C LEU A 148 -13.49 15.61 6.21
N ARG A 149 -12.70 15.80 5.14
CA ARG A 149 -11.24 15.74 5.21
C ARG A 149 -10.68 16.84 6.10
N ALA A 150 -11.14 18.08 5.93
CA ALA A 150 -10.68 19.19 6.77
C ALA A 150 -11.09 19.03 8.24
N PHE A 151 -12.30 18.52 8.48
CA PHE A 151 -12.75 18.15 9.81
C PHE A 151 -11.86 17.07 10.42
N ALA A 152 -11.57 15.99 9.67
CA ALA A 152 -10.67 14.94 10.12
C ALA A 152 -9.31 15.51 10.51
N ASP A 153 -8.68 16.33 9.65
CA ASP A 153 -7.37 16.91 9.93
C ASP A 153 -7.35 17.77 11.20
N SER A 154 -8.45 18.49 11.48
CA SER A 154 -8.61 19.29 12.70
C SER A 154 -8.68 18.47 14.00
N LEU A 155 -9.01 17.17 13.89
CA LEU A 155 -9.12 16.26 15.04
C LEU A 155 -7.84 15.49 15.34
N LEU A 156 -6.92 15.40 14.40
CA LEU A 156 -5.77 14.49 14.50
C LEU A 156 -4.61 15.14 15.28
N THR A 157 -4.29 14.55 16.42
CA THR A 157 -2.98 14.74 17.05
C THR A 157 -2.02 13.70 16.51
N VAL A 158 -1.07 14.12 15.66
CA VAL A 158 -0.17 13.21 14.93
C VAL A 158 1.21 13.16 15.59
N SER A 159 1.71 11.94 15.82
CA SER A 159 3.06 11.66 16.31
C SER A 159 3.78 10.64 15.41
N VAL A 160 5.12 10.63 15.48
CA VAL A 160 5.94 9.65 14.78
C VAL A 160 6.09 8.42 15.69
N ALA A 161 5.63 7.26 15.20
CA ALA A 161 5.71 6.00 15.94
C ALA A 161 6.98 5.20 15.60
N ASP A 162 7.38 5.21 14.33
CA ASP A 162 8.61 4.57 13.84
C ASP A 162 9.19 5.42 12.71
N GLU A 163 10.51 5.60 12.69
CA GLU A 163 11.22 6.29 11.63
C GLU A 163 12.56 5.61 11.37
N GLU A 164 12.72 5.04 10.19
CA GLU A 164 13.93 4.38 9.74
C GLU A 164 14.40 5.02 8.43
N VAL A 165 15.69 5.34 8.34
CA VAL A 165 16.30 5.81 7.10
C VAL A 165 17.43 4.88 6.72
N ARG A 166 17.38 4.39 5.48
CA ARG A 166 18.41 3.53 4.91
C ARG A 166 19.02 4.19 3.67
N PRO A 167 20.34 4.37 3.63
CA PRO A 167 21.01 4.67 2.37
C PRO A 167 20.88 3.48 1.43
N THR A 168 20.70 3.78 0.15
CA THR A 168 20.63 2.82 -0.96
C THR A 168 21.61 3.27 -2.04
N PRO A 169 22.07 2.40 -2.96
CA PRO A 169 22.95 2.79 -4.05
C PRO A 169 22.44 3.99 -4.86
N ASP A 170 21.12 4.11 -4.98
CA ASP A 170 20.45 5.12 -5.81
C ASP A 170 19.86 6.31 -5.01
N GLY A 171 20.15 6.41 -3.71
CA GLY A 171 19.65 7.51 -2.86
C GLY A 171 19.23 7.06 -1.46
N LEU A 172 18.09 7.53 -0.98
CA LEU A 172 17.62 7.30 0.39
C LEU A 172 16.23 6.64 0.41
N ALA A 173 16.09 5.58 1.20
CA ALA A 173 14.81 5.01 1.58
C ALA A 173 14.43 5.48 2.99
N VAL A 174 13.22 6.00 3.15
CA VAL A 174 12.67 6.42 4.45
C VAL A 174 11.42 5.59 4.71
N ARG A 175 11.45 4.76 5.75
CA ARG A 175 10.27 4.09 6.27
C ARG A 175 9.76 4.89 7.46
N LEU A 176 8.51 5.31 7.40
CA LEU A 176 7.90 6.15 8.42
C LEU A 176 6.53 5.59 8.79
N THR A 177 6.30 5.43 10.09
CA THR A 177 4.99 5.13 10.65
C THR A 177 4.51 6.32 11.46
N LEU A 178 3.41 6.93 11.03
CA LEU A 178 2.72 7.94 11.80
C LEU A 178 1.58 7.30 12.60
N ARG A 179 1.40 7.79 13.81
CA ARG A 179 0.25 7.47 14.66
C ARG A 179 -0.54 8.75 14.86
N ALA A 180 -1.85 8.66 14.80
CA ALA A 180 -2.73 9.73 15.20
C ALA A 180 -3.72 9.26 16.25
N GLU A 181 -4.05 10.17 17.15
CA GLU A 181 -5.03 9.94 18.19
C GLU A 181 -6.17 10.93 18.01
N ILE A 182 -7.40 10.43 18.07
CA ILE A 182 -8.61 11.24 18.12
C ILE A 182 -9.12 11.14 19.56
N GLU A 183 -9.23 12.29 20.22
CA GLU A 183 -9.71 12.35 21.59
C GLU A 183 -11.11 11.72 21.73
N PRO A 184 -11.32 10.88 22.75
CA PRO A 184 -12.61 10.26 22.97
C PRO A 184 -13.68 11.29 23.37
N GLY A 185 -14.94 10.99 23.06
CA GLY A 185 -16.08 11.58 23.76
C GLY A 185 -16.59 12.95 23.32
N THR A 186 -16.24 13.48 22.15
CA THR A 186 -16.79 14.79 21.69
C THR A 186 -17.02 14.89 20.18
N LEU A 187 -17.07 13.77 19.44
CA LEU A 187 -17.14 13.80 17.98
C LEU A 187 -18.37 14.56 17.45
N GLU A 188 -19.56 14.26 17.98
CA GLU A 188 -20.82 14.94 17.59
C GLU A 188 -20.79 16.44 17.91
N GLN A 189 -20.29 16.80 19.09
CA GLN A 189 -20.17 18.19 19.51
C GLN A 189 -19.17 18.97 18.64
N ARG A 190 -18.01 18.38 18.34
CA ARG A 190 -16.99 18.99 17.48
C ARG A 190 -17.49 19.10 16.04
N LEU A 191 -18.21 18.10 15.55
CA LEU A 191 -18.82 18.13 14.23
C LEU A 191 -19.88 19.24 14.13
N ALA A 192 -20.74 19.38 15.15
CA ALA A 192 -21.71 20.45 15.22
C ALA A 192 -21.05 21.83 15.29
N ALA A 193 -19.98 21.98 16.09
CA ALA A 193 -19.21 23.22 16.16
C ALA A 193 -18.53 23.56 14.82
N PHE A 194 -17.99 22.55 14.13
CA PHE A 194 -17.38 22.71 12.81
C PHE A 194 -18.40 23.11 11.75
N ALA A 195 -19.57 22.46 11.72
CA ALA A 195 -20.63 22.77 10.78
C ALA A 195 -21.29 24.14 11.05
N GLY A 196 -21.42 24.53 12.32
CA GLY A 196 -22.04 25.78 12.75
C GLY A 196 -21.12 27.00 12.67
N ASN A 197 -19.81 26.83 12.50
CA ASN A 197 -18.85 27.93 12.44
C ASN A 197 -18.18 28.02 11.05
N PRO A 198 -18.63 28.93 10.17
CA PRO A 198 -18.11 29.05 8.81
C PRO A 198 -16.65 29.53 8.76
N GLU A 199 -16.21 30.33 9.73
CA GLU A 199 -14.82 30.84 9.80
C GLU A 199 -13.86 29.70 10.14
N LEU A 200 -14.21 28.88 11.15
CA LEU A 200 -13.44 27.69 11.52
C LEU A 200 -13.35 26.71 10.34
N ARG A 201 -14.47 26.47 9.65
CA ARG A 201 -14.49 25.60 8.46
C ARG A 201 -13.60 26.14 7.35
N ALA A 202 -13.69 27.44 7.04
CA ALA A 202 -12.86 28.07 6.02
C ALA A 202 -11.36 27.99 6.36
N ALA A 203 -11.00 28.22 7.63
CA ALA A 203 -9.62 28.09 8.09
C ALA A 203 -9.11 26.64 7.97
N ALA A 204 -9.90 25.66 8.43
CA ALA A 204 -9.54 24.25 8.33
C ALA A 204 -9.37 23.78 6.89
N LEU A 205 -10.25 24.22 5.97
CA LEU A 205 -10.12 23.94 4.53
C LEU A 205 -8.83 24.53 3.96
N ALA A 206 -8.49 25.78 4.32
CA ALA A 206 -7.27 26.43 3.86
C ALA A 206 -6.01 25.70 4.34
N GLU A 207 -5.96 25.32 5.62
CA GLU A 207 -4.83 24.55 6.16
C GLU A 207 -4.70 23.17 5.52
N THR A 208 -5.83 22.48 5.35
CA THR A 208 -5.86 21.15 4.71
C THR A 208 -5.38 21.25 3.26
N ALA A 209 -5.78 22.29 2.53
CA ALA A 209 -5.32 22.52 1.16
C ALA A 209 -3.80 22.76 1.08
N VAL A 210 -3.21 23.45 2.06
CA VAL A 210 -1.75 23.62 2.15
C VAL A 210 -1.07 22.27 2.38
N ARG A 211 -1.58 21.46 3.30
CA ARG A 211 -1.03 20.12 3.60
C ARG A 211 -1.17 19.17 2.42
N ASP A 212 -2.30 19.21 1.71
CA ASP A 212 -2.52 18.39 0.51
C ASP A 212 -1.58 18.80 -0.62
N ARG A 213 -1.29 20.11 -0.77
CA ARG A 213 -0.26 20.59 -1.70
C ARG A 213 1.13 20.05 -1.35
N GLN A 214 1.51 20.14 -0.07
CA GLN A 214 2.79 19.60 0.42
C GLN A 214 2.90 18.08 0.21
N ALA A 215 1.80 17.34 0.45
CA ALA A 215 1.75 15.91 0.18
C ALA A 215 1.87 15.61 -1.32
N GLY A 216 1.23 16.41 -2.18
CA GLY A 216 1.36 16.32 -3.64
C GLY A 216 2.79 16.58 -4.12
N GLU A 217 3.42 17.67 -3.67
CA GLU A 217 4.82 18.00 -3.96
C GLU A 217 5.75 16.88 -3.49
N ALA A 218 5.53 16.35 -2.29
CA ALA A 218 6.32 15.24 -1.77
C ALA A 218 6.15 13.95 -2.58
N ARG A 219 4.96 13.67 -3.11
CA ARG A 219 4.72 12.54 -4.04
C ARG A 219 5.47 12.72 -5.35
N MET A 220 5.47 13.92 -5.92
CA MET A 220 6.20 14.22 -7.15
C MET A 220 7.72 14.17 -6.96
N ALA A 221 8.21 14.53 -5.77
CA ALA A 221 9.64 14.46 -5.43
C ALA A 221 10.11 13.04 -5.11
N ALA A 222 9.19 12.12 -4.78
CA ALA A 222 9.55 10.72 -4.61
C ALA A 222 9.78 10.09 -5.97
N VAL A 223 10.90 9.39 -6.09
CA VAL A 223 11.26 8.71 -7.33
C VAL A 223 10.71 7.28 -7.26
N PRO A 224 9.91 6.83 -8.25
CA PRO A 224 9.57 5.42 -8.37
C PRO A 224 10.82 4.64 -8.81
N PHE A 225 11.66 4.25 -7.85
CA PHE A 225 12.89 3.51 -8.13
C PHE A 225 12.61 2.06 -8.51
N GLY A 226 13.59 1.43 -9.19
CA GLY A 226 13.66 -0.03 -9.32
C GLY A 226 13.63 -0.77 -7.97
N ALA A 227 14.07 -0.11 -6.89
CA ALA A 227 13.92 -0.61 -5.53
C ALA A 227 12.45 -0.72 -5.06
N ASP A 228 11.54 0.19 -5.44
CA ASP A 228 10.11 0.00 -5.16
C ASP A 228 9.57 -1.22 -5.92
N ARG A 229 10.00 -1.41 -7.17
CA ARG A 229 9.70 -2.65 -7.91
C ARG A 229 10.29 -3.89 -7.24
N GLU A 230 11.50 -3.82 -6.69
CA GLU A 230 12.13 -4.96 -6.00
C GLU A 230 11.47 -5.25 -4.65
N PHE A 231 11.15 -4.23 -3.85
CA PHE A 231 10.42 -4.39 -2.59
C PHE A 231 9.00 -4.91 -2.83
N ARG A 232 8.27 -4.33 -3.80
CA ARG A 232 6.97 -4.85 -4.25
C ARG A 232 7.09 -6.26 -4.78
N ALA A 233 8.13 -6.57 -5.56
CA ALA A 233 8.35 -7.93 -6.06
C ALA A 233 8.62 -8.90 -4.91
N ARG A 234 9.35 -8.50 -3.86
CA ARG A 234 9.58 -9.32 -2.66
C ARG A 234 8.31 -9.51 -1.84
N GLU A 235 7.49 -8.47 -1.70
CA GLU A 235 6.17 -8.53 -1.04
C GLU A 235 5.25 -9.49 -1.81
N MET A 236 5.10 -9.29 -3.13
CA MET A 236 4.35 -10.20 -3.99
C MET A 236 4.91 -11.63 -3.94
N GLU A 237 6.24 -11.80 -3.93
CA GLU A 237 6.85 -13.13 -3.84
C GLU A 237 6.55 -13.80 -2.49
N HIS A 238 6.50 -13.02 -1.41
CA HIS A 238 6.12 -13.50 -0.09
C HIS A 238 4.66 -13.95 -0.07
N ASP A 239 3.73 -13.10 -0.53
CA ASP A 239 2.30 -13.41 -0.62
C ASP A 239 2.07 -14.67 -1.46
N MET A 240 2.70 -14.76 -2.64
CA MET A 240 2.61 -15.94 -3.50
C MET A 240 3.19 -17.20 -2.84
N ARG A 241 4.12 -17.07 -1.89
CA ARG A 241 4.68 -18.21 -1.13
C ARG A 241 3.72 -18.63 -0.02
N GLU A 242 3.06 -17.69 0.65
CA GLU A 242 2.03 -17.98 1.64
C GLU A 242 0.81 -18.65 1.01
N ASP A 243 0.34 -18.15 -0.13
CA ASP A 243 -0.76 -18.72 -0.91
C ASP A 243 -0.45 -20.15 -1.37
N ALA A 244 0.77 -20.37 -1.88
CA ALA A 244 1.24 -21.70 -2.24
C ALA A 244 1.24 -22.66 -1.05
N ALA A 245 1.77 -22.21 0.10
CA ALA A 245 1.79 -23.02 1.31
C ALA A 245 0.37 -23.30 1.83
N PHE A 246 -0.56 -22.35 1.69
CA PHE A 246 -1.97 -22.55 2.03
C PHE A 246 -2.60 -23.62 1.12
N ALA A 247 -2.40 -23.51 -0.18
CA ALA A 247 -2.93 -24.47 -1.14
C ALA A 247 -2.37 -25.88 -0.94
N GLU A 248 -1.07 -26.03 -0.67
CA GLU A 248 -0.45 -27.33 -0.36
C GLU A 248 -1.05 -28.00 0.89
N ARG A 249 -1.53 -27.22 1.87
CA ARG A 249 -2.17 -27.74 3.09
C ARG A 249 -3.65 -28.05 2.93
N ARG A 250 -4.33 -27.42 1.97
CA ARG A 250 -5.81 -27.44 1.87
C ARG A 250 -6.34 -28.19 0.67
N LEU A 251 -5.56 -28.30 -0.40
CA LEU A 251 -5.96 -29.06 -1.58
C LEU A 251 -5.71 -30.55 -1.35
N MET A 252 -6.70 -31.37 -1.69
CA MET A 252 -6.63 -32.82 -1.60
C MET A 252 -6.92 -33.44 -2.97
N PRO A 253 -6.35 -34.63 -3.28
CA PRO A 253 -6.72 -35.36 -4.48
C PRO A 253 -8.23 -35.64 -4.50
N GLY A 254 -8.83 -35.61 -5.69
CA GLY A 254 -10.27 -35.81 -5.86
C GLY A 254 -11.11 -34.53 -5.74
N MET A 255 -10.56 -33.42 -5.26
CA MET A 255 -11.29 -32.14 -5.28
C MET A 255 -11.63 -31.71 -6.71
N SER A 256 -12.87 -31.27 -6.94
CA SER A 256 -13.28 -30.72 -8.22
C SER A 256 -12.71 -29.32 -8.45
N ILE A 257 -12.63 -28.89 -9.72
CA ILE A 257 -12.21 -27.52 -10.07
C ILE A 257 -13.07 -26.44 -9.39
N THR A 258 -14.36 -26.68 -9.17
CA THR A 258 -15.26 -25.74 -8.50
C THR A 258 -14.86 -25.57 -7.03
N GLN A 259 -14.61 -26.67 -6.31
CA GLN A 259 -14.16 -26.62 -4.92
C GLN A 259 -12.81 -25.90 -4.77
N VAL A 260 -11.88 -26.13 -5.71
CA VAL A 260 -10.60 -25.41 -5.73
C VAL A 260 -10.82 -23.91 -5.96
N LYS A 261 -11.75 -23.53 -6.85
CA LYS A 261 -12.08 -22.12 -7.09
C LYS A 261 -12.77 -21.44 -5.91
N GLU A 262 -13.58 -22.16 -5.15
CA GLU A 262 -14.17 -21.65 -3.91
C GLU A 262 -13.10 -21.39 -2.84
N LEU A 263 -12.05 -22.22 -2.78
CA LEU A 263 -10.98 -22.10 -1.78
C LEU A 263 -9.91 -21.07 -2.17
N LEU A 264 -9.48 -21.05 -3.43
CA LEU A 264 -8.32 -20.26 -3.90
C LEU A 264 -8.70 -19.14 -4.87
N GLY A 265 -9.98 -19.01 -5.23
CA GLY A 265 -10.44 -18.07 -6.25
C GLY A 265 -10.19 -18.55 -7.68
N ASN A 266 -10.23 -17.61 -8.62
CA ASN A 266 -9.98 -17.91 -10.03
C ASN A 266 -8.47 -18.05 -10.29
N PRO A 267 -8.03 -19.06 -11.06
CA PRO A 267 -6.63 -19.20 -11.40
C PRO A 267 -6.18 -18.05 -12.31
N ALA A 268 -4.92 -17.65 -12.18
CA ALA A 268 -4.32 -16.61 -13.02
C ALA A 268 -4.17 -17.06 -14.47
N THR A 269 -3.85 -18.34 -14.68
CA THR A 269 -3.74 -18.95 -16.01
C THR A 269 -4.17 -20.41 -15.98
N VAL A 270 -4.65 -20.91 -17.12
CA VAL A 270 -5.07 -22.31 -17.29
C VAL A 270 -4.44 -22.87 -18.56
N LYS A 271 -3.92 -24.09 -18.49
CA LYS A 271 -3.48 -24.90 -19.62
C LYS A 271 -4.28 -26.18 -19.68
N GLN A 272 -4.50 -26.70 -20.89
CA GLN A 272 -5.19 -27.96 -21.10
C GLN A 272 -4.36 -28.85 -22.00
N ALA A 273 -4.33 -30.14 -21.69
CA ALA A 273 -3.70 -31.17 -22.50
C ALA A 273 -4.60 -32.41 -22.53
N VAL A 274 -4.56 -33.14 -23.64
CA VAL A 274 -5.28 -34.42 -23.78
C VAL A 274 -4.24 -35.49 -24.04
N LEU A 275 -4.18 -36.48 -23.15
CA LEU A 275 -3.18 -37.54 -23.14
C LEU A 275 -3.87 -38.88 -23.29
N GLY A 276 -4.05 -39.32 -24.53
CA GLY A 276 -4.84 -40.51 -24.83
C GLY A 276 -6.29 -40.31 -24.36
N PRO A 277 -6.83 -41.17 -23.47
CA PRO A 277 -8.19 -41.03 -22.95
C PRO A 277 -8.32 -40.01 -21.81
N GLU A 278 -7.21 -39.60 -21.20
CA GLU A 278 -7.22 -38.72 -20.02
C GLU A 278 -7.16 -37.25 -20.44
N SER A 279 -7.95 -36.43 -19.76
CA SER A 279 -7.93 -34.97 -19.92
C SER A 279 -7.20 -34.31 -18.75
N TYR A 280 -6.21 -33.48 -19.05
CA TYR A 280 -5.45 -32.75 -18.05
C TYR A 280 -5.75 -31.25 -18.16
N LEU A 281 -5.96 -30.63 -17.00
CA LEU A 281 -6.08 -29.18 -16.88
C LEU A 281 -5.14 -28.70 -15.77
N CYS A 282 -4.26 -27.77 -16.08
CA CYS A 282 -3.31 -27.22 -15.13
C CYS A 282 -3.66 -25.77 -14.86
N ALA A 283 -3.99 -25.45 -13.61
CA ALA A 283 -4.39 -24.12 -13.18
C ALA A 283 -3.32 -23.49 -12.30
N SER A 284 -2.88 -22.28 -12.65
CA SER A 284 -1.86 -21.54 -11.91
C SER A 284 -2.47 -20.65 -10.84
N TYR A 285 -1.95 -20.79 -9.62
CA TYR A 285 -2.30 -19.97 -8.44
C TYR A 285 -1.03 -19.34 -7.86
N GLY A 286 -0.25 -18.67 -8.72
CA GLY A 286 1.03 -18.07 -8.32
C GLY A 286 2.19 -19.06 -8.41
N ARG A 287 2.73 -19.51 -7.26
CA ARG A 287 3.89 -20.42 -7.22
C ARG A 287 3.55 -21.91 -7.36
N ILE A 288 2.26 -22.23 -7.44
CA ILE A 288 1.79 -23.61 -7.61
C ILE A 288 0.87 -23.74 -8.82
N TRP A 289 0.89 -24.94 -9.37
CA TRP A 289 0.02 -25.44 -10.41
C TRP A 289 -0.78 -26.59 -9.82
N VAL A 290 -2.10 -26.44 -9.87
CA VAL A 290 -3.04 -27.50 -9.52
C VAL A 290 -3.33 -28.26 -10.80
N VAL A 291 -2.96 -29.53 -10.84
CA VAL A 291 -3.17 -30.39 -12.00
C VAL A 291 -4.41 -31.23 -11.76
N PHE A 292 -5.41 -31.01 -12.59
CA PHE A 292 -6.63 -31.78 -12.65
C PHE A 292 -6.47 -32.87 -13.71
N ARG A 293 -6.81 -34.11 -13.35
CA ARG A 293 -6.99 -35.21 -14.29
C ARG A 293 -8.47 -35.57 -14.29
N ASP A 294 -9.10 -35.50 -15.44
CA ASP A 294 -10.53 -35.78 -15.63
C ASP A 294 -11.43 -34.96 -14.68
N GLY A 295 -11.06 -33.69 -14.49
CA GLY A 295 -11.84 -32.71 -13.73
C GLY A 295 -11.61 -32.69 -12.22
N VAL A 296 -10.77 -33.59 -11.69
CA VAL A 296 -10.44 -33.65 -10.26
C VAL A 296 -8.94 -33.45 -10.01
N VAL A 297 -8.58 -32.84 -8.88
CA VAL A 297 -7.19 -32.63 -8.47
C VAL A 297 -6.48 -33.98 -8.42
N SER A 298 -5.41 -34.11 -9.19
CA SER A 298 -4.56 -35.30 -9.22
C SER A 298 -3.20 -35.05 -8.56
N CYS A 299 -2.63 -33.85 -8.72
CA CYS A 299 -1.35 -33.50 -8.08
C CYS A 299 -1.14 -31.99 -8.02
N LEU A 300 -0.16 -31.57 -7.20
CA LEU A 300 0.34 -30.20 -7.14
C LEU A 300 1.77 -30.13 -7.70
N ARG A 301 2.07 -29.03 -8.37
CA ARG A 301 3.35 -28.82 -9.06
C ARG A 301 3.82 -27.40 -8.79
N SER A 302 5.08 -27.21 -8.39
CA SER A 302 5.68 -25.87 -8.33
C SER A 302 6.00 -25.30 -9.72
N ARG A 303 6.16 -26.18 -10.71
CA ARG A 303 6.40 -25.84 -12.12
C ARG A 303 5.90 -26.93 -13.08
N LEU A 304 5.52 -26.50 -14.27
CA LEU A 304 5.21 -27.38 -15.39
C LEU A 304 6.46 -27.54 -16.25
N ASP A 305 6.94 -28.78 -16.38
CA ASP A 305 8.11 -29.12 -17.18
C ASP A 305 7.63 -29.95 -18.38
N TYR A 306 8.03 -29.58 -19.59
CA TYR A 306 7.64 -30.34 -20.79
C TYR A 306 8.28 -31.74 -20.77
N VAL A 307 7.47 -32.79 -20.87
CA VAL A 307 7.94 -34.17 -20.94
C VAL A 307 7.65 -34.75 -22.31
N ARG A 308 8.72 -35.10 -23.03
CA ARG A 308 8.65 -35.66 -24.41
C ARG A 308 7.74 -36.88 -24.54
N ARG A 309 7.62 -37.72 -23.51
CA ARG A 309 6.73 -38.90 -23.53
C ARG A 309 5.25 -38.51 -23.66
N TYR A 310 4.90 -37.36 -23.12
CA TYR A 310 3.53 -36.87 -22.98
C TYR A 310 3.21 -35.75 -23.99
N ASP A 311 4.21 -35.26 -24.71
CA ASP A 311 4.13 -34.14 -25.64
C ASP A 311 3.43 -32.90 -25.04
N THR A 312 3.61 -32.69 -23.72
CA THR A 312 2.99 -31.58 -22.99
C THR A 312 3.75 -31.32 -21.70
N ASP A 313 3.54 -30.12 -21.15
CA ASP A 313 4.00 -29.70 -19.82
C ASP A 313 2.91 -29.84 -18.75
N CYS A 314 1.66 -30.09 -19.16
CA CYS A 314 0.53 -30.23 -18.24
C CYS A 314 0.27 -31.70 -17.92
N HIS A 315 0.97 -32.21 -16.89
CA HIS A 315 0.83 -33.57 -16.40
C HIS A 315 1.34 -33.68 -14.95
N CYS A 316 1.16 -34.84 -14.34
CA CYS A 316 1.70 -35.12 -13.00
C CYS A 316 3.14 -35.65 -12.96
N ALA A 317 3.77 -35.99 -14.09
CA ALA A 317 5.14 -36.54 -14.07
C ALA A 317 6.22 -35.52 -13.63
N GLY A 318 7.20 -35.99 -12.83
CA GLY A 318 8.37 -35.21 -12.39
C GLY A 318 8.45 -35.01 -10.86
N ASN A 319 9.39 -34.18 -10.38
CA ASN A 319 9.54 -33.88 -8.94
C ASN A 319 8.32 -33.13 -8.39
N TYR A 320 7.58 -33.77 -7.49
CA TYR A 320 6.40 -33.25 -6.80
C TYR A 320 6.81 -32.30 -5.68
N SER A 321 6.10 -31.18 -5.45
CA SER A 321 6.30 -30.38 -4.22
C SER A 321 5.60 -31.00 -3.01
N THR A 322 4.57 -31.81 -3.25
CA THR A 322 3.88 -32.59 -2.22
C THR A 322 3.31 -33.85 -2.88
N ILE A 323 3.76 -35.03 -2.43
CA ILE A 323 3.05 -36.27 -2.69
C ILE A 323 1.81 -36.20 -1.79
N LEU A 324 0.69 -35.78 -2.35
CA LEU A 324 -0.60 -36.06 -1.73
C LEU A 324 -0.80 -37.57 -1.86
N LYS A 325 -0.30 -38.32 -0.87
CA LYS A 325 -0.44 -39.78 -0.81
C LYS A 325 -1.94 -40.09 -0.76
N ASN A 326 -2.45 -40.67 -1.83
CA ASN A 326 -3.62 -41.51 -1.73
C ASN A 326 -3.15 -42.81 -1.08
N ASP A 327 -3.50 -43.02 0.19
CA ASP A 327 -3.66 -44.38 0.71
C ASP A 327 -4.98 -44.95 0.16
#